data_AF-A0A2W5YWN7-F1
#
_entry.id   AF-A0A2W5YWN7-F1
#
_cell.length_a   1.000
_cell.length_b   1.000
_cell.length_c   1.000
_cell.angle_alpha   90.00
_cell.angle_beta   90.00
_cell.angle_gamma   90.00
#
_symmetry.space_group_name_H-M   'P 1'
#
loop_
_entity.id
_entity.type
_entity.pdbx_description
1 polymer ?
#
loop_
_entity_poly.entity_id
_entity_poly.type
_entity_poly.pdbx_seq_one_letter_code
_entity_poly.pdbx_strand_id
1 'polypeptide(L)'
;MSEVEPVTVVAVALAAVFVVSAGGKALRHRLFQRALVTTYHLPPDLAPSVAWGVLIAESACAGLLVLPAARLYGLIVSSALLTGFSGAQAVAWSLGWRGECGCLGIVREEALGPGTLFRAVGLAMASWLALLLVLAT
;
A
#
# COMPACT_ATOMS: atom_id res chain seq x y z
N MET A 1 -4.90 -29.58 -13.61
CA MET A 1 -4.44 -28.58 -12.64
C MET A 1 -3.99 -27.39 -13.45
N SER A 2 -4.84 -26.37 -13.54
CA SER A 2 -4.61 -25.17 -14.35
C SER A 2 -3.32 -24.49 -13.92
N GLU A 3 -2.42 -24.23 -14.87
CA GLU A 3 -1.29 -23.34 -14.65
C GLU A 3 -1.87 -21.98 -14.25
N VAL A 4 -1.78 -21.65 -12.97
CA VAL A 4 -2.21 -20.34 -12.49
C VAL A 4 -1.21 -19.37 -13.08
N GLU A 5 -1.65 -18.50 -14.00
CA GLU A 5 -0.77 -17.50 -14.59
C GLU A 5 -0.06 -16.73 -13.47
N PRO A 6 1.26 -16.51 -13.57
CA PRO A 6 2.05 -15.88 -12.51
C PRO A 6 1.49 -14.51 -12.11
N VAL A 7 0.91 -13.78 -13.08
CA VAL A 7 0.23 -12.50 -12.86
C VAL A 7 -0.99 -12.65 -11.94
N THR A 8 -1.75 -13.74 -12.06
CA THR A 8 -2.91 -14.01 -11.20
C THR A 8 -2.48 -14.24 -9.76
N VAL A 9 -1.40 -14.99 -9.54
CA VAL A 9 -0.85 -15.23 -8.19
C VAL A 9 -0.45 -13.89 -7.55
N VAL A 10 0.28 -13.05 -8.28
CA VAL A 10 0.72 -11.74 -7.78
C VAL A 10 -0.47 -10.82 -7.50
N ALA A 11 -1.46 -10.77 -8.40
CA ALA A 11 -2.64 -9.94 -8.23
C ALA A 11 -3.46 -10.34 -6.99
N VAL A 12 -3.66 -11.64 -6.76
CA VAL A 12 -4.37 -12.15 -5.58
C VAL A 12 -3.57 -11.85 -4.30
N ALA A 13 -2.25 -12.04 -4.32
CA ALA A 13 -1.40 -11.72 -3.18
C ALA A 13 -1.43 -10.23 -2.84
N LEU A 14 -1.32 -9.35 -3.84
CA LEU A 14 -1.44 -7.90 -3.67
C LEU A 14 -2.83 -7.52 -3.17
N ALA A 15 -3.90 -8.10 -3.73
CA ALA A 15 -5.26 -7.86 -3.26
C ALA A 15 -5.41 -8.20 -1.78
N ALA A 16 -4.90 -9.35 -1.34
CA ALA A 16 -4.91 -9.73 0.07
C ALA A 16 -4.16 -8.71 0.96
N VAL A 17 -2.99 -8.22 0.50
CA VAL A 17 -2.25 -7.17 1.21
C VAL A 17 -3.07 -5.88 1.32
N PHE A 18 -3.71 -5.43 0.23
CA PHE A 18 -4.57 -4.24 0.24
C PHE A 18 -5.81 -4.41 1.12
N VAL A 19 -6.44 -5.59 1.14
CA VAL A 19 -7.57 -5.89 2.03
C VAL A 19 -7.14 -5.79 3.49
N VAL A 20 -6.02 -6.41 3.87
CA VAL A 20 -5.51 -6.34 5.25
C VAL A 20 -5.13 -4.91 5.61
N SER A 21 -4.47 -4.19 4.69
CA SER A 21 -4.07 -2.80 4.88
C SER A 21 -5.27 -1.87 5.07
N ALA A 22 -6.23 -1.92 4.16
CA ALA A 22 -7.45 -1.11 4.20
C ALA A 22 -8.30 -1.47 5.42
N GLY A 23 -8.45 -2.76 5.73
CA GLY A 23 -9.17 -3.22 6.91
C GLY A 23 -8.56 -2.70 8.21
N GLY A 24 -7.24 -2.78 8.36
CA GLY A 24 -6.53 -2.21 9.50
C GLY A 24 -6.72 -0.69 9.62
N LYS A 25 -6.61 0.03 8.50
CA LYS A 25 -6.83 1.49 8.46
C LYS A 25 -8.28 1.90 8.67
N ALA A 26 -9.25 1.08 8.29
CA ALA A 26 -10.66 1.31 8.57
C ALA A 26 -10.98 1.13 10.05
N LEU A 27 -10.51 0.03 10.65
CA LEU A 27 -10.76 -0.28 12.07
C LEU A 27 -10.07 0.71 13.02
N ARG A 28 -8.86 1.17 12.66
CA ARG A 28 -8.05 2.07 13.49
C ARG A 28 -7.82 3.42 12.80
N HIS A 29 -8.84 3.94 12.13
CA HIS A 29 -8.75 5.13 11.30
C HIS A 29 -8.17 6.36 12.02
N ARG A 30 -8.59 6.60 13.27
CA ARG A 30 -8.07 7.72 14.09
C ARG A 30 -6.58 7.57 14.40
N LEU A 31 -6.08 6.36 14.59
CA LEU A 31 -4.67 6.13 14.85
C LEU A 31 -3.86 6.30 13.56
N PHE A 32 -4.39 5.87 12.41
CA PHE A 32 -3.77 6.15 11.11
C PHE A 32 -3.67 7.66 10.84
N GLN A 33 -4.74 8.43 11.10
CA GLN A 33 -4.70 9.90 11.01
C GLN A 33 -3.64 10.51 11.93
N ARG A 34 -3.52 10.02 13.17
CA ARG A 34 -2.47 10.46 14.08
C ARG A 34 -1.08 10.15 13.53
N ALA A 35 -0.84 8.95 13.01
CA ALA A 35 0.43 8.58 12.41
C ALA A 35 0.81 9.47 11.22
N LEU A 36 -0.17 9.90 10.40
CA LEU A 36 0.08 10.88 9.33
C LEU A 36 0.63 12.20 9.89
N VAL A 37 0.08 12.69 10.99
CA VAL A 37 0.52 13.94 11.64
C VAL A 37 1.85 13.75 12.39
N THR A 38 1.99 12.68 13.17
CA THR A 38 3.13 12.51 14.10
C THR A 38 4.34 11.88 13.45
N THR A 39 4.15 10.94 12.53
CA THR A 39 5.25 10.21 11.88
C THR A 39 5.63 10.86 10.55
N TYR A 40 4.63 11.25 9.75
CA TYR A 40 4.83 11.82 8.42
C TYR A 40 4.73 13.35 8.38
N HIS A 41 4.53 13.99 9.54
CA HIS A 41 4.50 15.44 9.70
C HIS A 41 3.50 16.14 8.76
N LEU A 42 2.41 15.45 8.40
CA LEU A 42 1.36 16.02 7.58
C LEU A 42 0.63 17.12 8.36
N PRO A 43 0.22 18.23 7.71
CA PRO A 43 -0.62 19.23 8.35
C PRO A 43 -1.89 18.58 8.93
N PRO A 44 -2.28 18.88 10.18
CA PRO A 44 -3.44 18.28 10.83
C PRO A 44 -4.74 18.42 10.03
N ASP A 45 -4.88 19.53 9.30
CA ASP A 45 -6.07 19.83 8.48
C ASP A 45 -6.15 18.93 7.23
N LEU A 46 -5.00 18.45 6.72
CA LEU A 46 -4.93 17.58 5.55
C LEU A 46 -4.97 16.09 5.91
N ALA A 47 -4.52 15.74 7.12
CA ALA A 47 -4.50 14.36 7.61
C ALA A 47 -5.83 13.60 7.44
N PRO A 48 -7.02 14.15 7.75
CA PRO A 48 -8.28 13.41 7.57
C PRO A 48 -8.60 13.14 6.11
N SER A 49 -8.41 14.12 5.21
CA SER A 49 -8.65 13.97 3.78
C SER A 49 -7.71 12.95 3.15
N VAL A 50 -6.42 13.00 3.51
CA VAL A 50 -5.43 12.03 3.04
C VAL A 50 -5.72 10.64 3.61
N ALA A 51 -6.12 10.53 4.88
CA ALA A 51 -6.45 9.24 5.47
C ALA A 51 -7.62 8.55 4.75
N TRP A 52 -8.67 9.30 4.42
CA TRP A 52 -9.78 8.79 3.62
C TRP A 52 -9.38 8.47 2.19
N GLY A 53 -8.61 9.35 1.55
CA GLY A 53 -8.12 9.13 0.18
C GLY A 53 -7.32 7.84 0.06
N VAL A 54 -6.39 7.59 0.99
CA VAL A 54 -5.59 6.35 1.03
C VAL A 54 -6.51 5.14 1.26
N LEU A 55 -7.43 5.21 2.22
CA LEU A 55 -8.34 4.08 2.50
C LEU A 55 -9.20 3.71 1.29
N ILE A 56 -9.76 4.72 0.60
CA ILE A 56 -10.57 4.52 -0.60
C ILE A 56 -9.70 3.92 -1.71
N ALA A 57 -8.50 4.45 -1.92
CA ALA A 57 -7.59 3.97 -2.95
C ALA A 57 -7.15 2.51 -2.71
N GLU A 58 -6.80 2.15 -1.46
CA GLU A 58 -6.46 0.77 -1.10
C GLU A 58 -7.65 -0.18 -1.30
N SER A 59 -8.86 0.24 -0.92
CA SER A 59 -10.07 -0.56 -1.09
C SER A 59 -10.41 -0.75 -2.58
N ALA A 60 -10.27 0.30 -3.38
CA ALA A 60 -10.46 0.24 -4.83
C ALA A 60 -9.42 -0.69 -5.49
N CYS A 61 -8.15 -0.61 -5.08
CA CYS A 61 -7.10 -1.51 -5.53
C CYS A 61 -7.44 -2.98 -5.29
N ALA A 62 -7.89 -3.31 -4.07
CA ALA A 62 -8.29 -4.67 -3.74
C ALA A 62 -9.41 -5.18 -4.68
N GLY A 63 -10.43 -4.38 -4.93
CA GLY A 63 -11.51 -4.74 -5.85
C GLY A 63 -11.04 -4.91 -7.30
N LEU A 64 -10.23 -3.97 -7.80
CA LEU A 64 -9.73 -3.99 -9.19
C LEU A 64 -8.78 -5.16 -9.47
N LEU A 65 -7.95 -5.56 -8.50
CA LEU A 65 -7.01 -6.67 -8.66
C LEU A 65 -7.69 -8.05 -8.72
N VAL A 66 -8.84 -8.20 -8.06
CA VAL A 66 -9.62 -9.45 -8.04
C VAL A 66 -10.35 -9.66 -9.37
N LEU A 67 -10.84 -8.60 -10.00
CA LEU A 67 -11.59 -8.68 -11.26
C LEU A 67 -10.64 -8.82 -12.45
N PRO A 68 -10.64 -9.95 -13.20
CA PRO A 68 -9.70 -10.16 -14.31
C PRO A 68 -9.76 -9.05 -15.37
N ALA A 69 -10.97 -8.58 -15.70
CA ALA A 69 -11.20 -7.52 -16.67
C ALA A 69 -10.68 -6.14 -16.23
N ALA A 70 -10.50 -5.91 -14.93
CA ALA A 70 -10.03 -4.63 -14.37
C ALA A 70 -8.61 -4.70 -13.80
N ARG A 71 -7.96 -5.87 -13.91
CA ARG A 71 -6.67 -6.16 -13.27
C ARG A 71 -5.56 -5.20 -13.70
N LEU A 72 -5.52 -4.82 -14.98
CA LEU A 72 -4.56 -3.84 -15.48
C LEU A 72 -4.64 -2.52 -14.70
N TYR A 73 -5.86 -1.99 -14.50
CA TYR A 73 -6.07 -0.79 -13.71
C TYR A 73 -5.71 -1.00 -12.24
N GLY A 74 -6.04 -2.18 -11.67
CA GLY A 74 -5.61 -2.54 -10.31
C GLY A 74 -4.09 -2.56 -10.13
N LEU A 75 -3.35 -3.06 -11.12
CA LEU A 75 -1.89 -3.07 -11.13
C LEU A 75 -1.30 -1.66 -11.26
N ILE A 76 -1.87 -0.80 -12.11
CA ILE A 76 -1.46 0.60 -12.22
C ILE A 76 -1.65 1.35 -10.90
N VAL A 77 -2.85 1.28 -10.32
CA VAL A 77 -3.16 2.00 -9.08
C VAL A 77 -2.33 1.44 -7.91
N SER A 78 -2.16 0.11 -7.84
CA SER A 78 -1.33 -0.49 -6.77
C SER A 78 0.14 -0.13 -6.90
N SER A 79 0.69 -0.10 -8.11
CA SER A 79 2.06 0.36 -8.37
C SER A 79 2.23 1.81 -7.90
N ALA A 80 1.30 2.69 -8.28
CA ALA A 80 1.32 4.10 -7.86
C ALA A 80 1.25 4.25 -6.33
N LEU A 81 0.33 3.54 -5.67
CA LEU A 81 0.18 3.57 -4.21
C LEU A 81 1.42 3.04 -3.50
N LEU A 82 1.94 1.88 -3.92
CA LEU A 82 3.11 1.26 -3.30
C LEU A 82 4.38 2.08 -3.51
N THR A 83 4.53 2.70 -4.68
CA THR A 83 5.64 3.64 -4.95
C THR A 83 5.51 4.90 -4.09
N GLY A 84 4.34 5.52 -4.04
CA GLY A 84 4.11 6.71 -3.19
C GLY A 84 4.34 6.41 -1.71
N PHE A 85 3.86 5.25 -1.25
CA PHE A 85 4.03 4.80 0.12
C PHE A 85 5.50 4.49 0.46
N SER A 86 6.21 3.77 -0.43
CA SER A 86 7.64 3.50 -0.25
C SER A 86 8.47 4.79 -0.27
N GLY A 87 8.12 5.74 -1.15
CA GLY A 87 8.73 7.06 -1.20
C GLY A 87 8.53 7.84 0.09
N ALA A 88 7.30 7.89 0.61
CA ALA A 88 7.00 8.55 1.88
C ALA A 88 7.80 7.94 3.05
N GLN A 89 7.91 6.61 3.10
CA GLN A 89 8.74 5.93 4.10
C GLN A 89 10.23 6.25 3.93
N ALA A 90 10.75 6.24 2.70
CA ALA A 90 12.14 6.54 2.41
C ALA A 90 12.50 7.98 2.80
N VAL A 91 11.63 8.94 2.50
CA VAL A 91 11.79 10.35 2.90
C VAL A 91 11.76 10.47 4.42
N ALA A 92 10.73 9.93 5.08
CA ALA A 92 10.61 10.00 6.53
C ALA A 92 11.84 9.41 7.23
N TRP A 93 12.35 8.28 6.76
CA TRP A 93 13.56 7.67 7.31
C TRP A 93 14.82 8.49 7.00
N SER A 94 14.98 9.02 5.79
CA SER A 94 16.12 9.88 5.44
C SER A 94 16.19 11.15 6.30
N LEU A 95 15.04 11.65 6.75
CA LEU A 95 14.89 12.79 7.67
C LEU A 95 15.01 12.39 9.16
N GLY A 96 15.23 11.11 9.44
CA GLY A 96 15.36 10.58 10.80
C GLY A 96 14.06 10.55 11.60
N TRP A 97 12.89 10.69 10.94
CA TRP A 97 11.60 10.62 11.60
C TRP A 97 11.36 9.21 12.13
N ARG A 98 10.92 9.13 13.38
CA ARG A 98 10.66 7.88 14.09
C ARG A 98 9.21 7.87 14.52
N GLY A 99 8.53 6.77 14.23
CA GLY A 99 7.13 6.60 14.57
C GLY A 99 6.58 5.32 13.99
N GLU A 100 5.29 5.11 14.20
CA GLU A 100 4.59 3.95 13.66
C GLU A 100 4.41 4.11 12.14
N CYS A 101 4.80 3.09 11.37
CA CYS A 101 4.70 3.15 9.91
C CYS A 101 3.24 3.34 9.44
N GLY A 102 2.27 2.81 10.19
CA GLY A 102 0.86 2.74 9.77
C GLY A 102 0.62 1.83 8.54
N CYS A 103 1.67 1.18 8.02
CA CYS A 103 1.74 0.36 6.81
C CYS A 103 0.51 -0.56 6.61
N LEU A 104 0.21 -1.42 7.60
CA LEU A 104 -0.87 -2.42 7.56
C LEU A 104 -2.03 -2.06 8.49
N GLY A 105 -2.17 -0.78 8.84
CA GLY A 105 -3.20 -0.35 9.79
C GLY A 105 -3.08 -1.03 11.15
N ILE A 106 -1.95 -0.85 11.84
CA ILE A 106 -1.73 -1.21 13.26
C ILE A 106 -2.20 -2.64 13.63
N VAL A 107 -2.17 -3.58 12.67
CA VAL A 107 -2.24 -5.02 13.00
C VAL A 107 -0.97 -5.41 13.77
N ARG A 108 0.13 -4.67 13.56
CA ARG A 108 1.29 -4.56 14.43
C ARG A 108 1.71 -3.09 14.53
N GLU A 109 2.00 -2.62 15.75
CA GLU A 109 2.74 -1.39 15.99
C GLU A 109 4.18 -1.62 15.53
N GLU A 110 4.43 -1.43 14.25
CA GLU A 110 5.75 -1.65 13.64
C GLU A 110 6.39 -0.29 13.38
N ALA A 111 7.55 -0.08 13.99
CA ALA A 111 8.31 1.14 13.85
C ALA A 111 8.82 1.30 12.41
N LEU A 112 8.82 2.54 11.92
CA LEU A 112 9.44 2.89 10.65
C LEU A 112 10.92 2.47 10.67
N GLY A 113 11.34 1.64 9.72
CA GLY A 113 12.71 1.16 9.66
C GLY A 113 13.07 0.37 8.40
N PRO A 114 14.29 -0.21 8.36
CA PRO A 114 14.79 -0.95 7.21
C PRO A 114 13.87 -2.04 6.72
N GLY A 115 13.38 -2.87 7.64
CA GLY A 115 12.52 -4.00 7.32
C GLY A 115 11.19 -3.58 6.68
N THR A 116 10.57 -2.50 7.16
CA THR A 116 9.29 -2.02 6.60
C THR A 116 9.49 -1.40 5.22
N LEU A 117 10.60 -0.68 5.03
CA LEU A 117 10.96 -0.13 3.73
C LEU A 117 11.24 -1.24 2.71
N PHE A 118 12.08 -2.23 3.04
CA PHE A 118 12.38 -3.34 2.14
C PHE A 118 11.13 -4.12 1.72
N ARG A 119 10.21 -4.35 2.65
CA ARG A 119 8.92 -5.00 2.35
C ARG A 119 8.07 -4.16 1.39
N ALA A 120 7.94 -2.86 1.64
CA ALA A 120 7.16 -1.97 0.79
C ALA A 120 7.76 -1.86 -0.62
N VAL A 121 9.09 -1.73 -0.73
CA VAL A 121 9.81 -1.72 -2.00
C VAL A 121 9.68 -3.06 -2.72
N GLY A 122 9.77 -4.18 -2.00
CA GLY A 122 9.54 -5.52 -2.55
C GLY A 122 8.15 -5.69 -3.16
N LEU A 123 7.11 -5.23 -2.44
CA LEU A 123 5.73 -5.24 -2.95
C LEU A 123 5.57 -4.30 -4.16
N ALA A 124 6.19 -3.12 -4.14
CA ALA A 124 6.18 -2.20 -5.26
C ALA A 124 6.82 -2.84 -6.51
N MET A 125 8.00 -3.45 -6.36
CA MET A 125 8.68 -4.16 -7.46
C MET A 125 7.85 -5.32 -8.01
N ALA A 126 7.19 -6.09 -7.14
CA ALA A 126 6.30 -7.17 -7.57
C ALA A 126 5.10 -6.65 -8.37
N SER A 127 4.48 -5.54 -7.95
CA SER A 127 3.39 -4.90 -8.68
C SER A 127 3.86 -4.36 -10.04
N TRP A 128 5.00 -3.67 -10.08
CA TRP A 128 5.59 -3.16 -11.33
C TRP A 128 5.94 -4.28 -12.30
N LEU A 129 6.55 -5.37 -11.81
CA LEU A 129 6.89 -6.52 -12.65
C LEU A 129 5.62 -7.16 -13.24
N ALA A 130 4.58 -7.36 -12.43
CA ALA A 130 3.31 -7.90 -12.91
C ALA A 130 2.64 -6.96 -13.94
N LEU A 131 2.71 -5.64 -13.73
CA LEU A 131 2.21 -4.65 -14.67
C LEU A 131 2.96 -4.71 -16.01
N LEU A 132 4.29 -4.76 -15.98
CA LEU A 132 5.13 -4.85 -17.17
C LEU A 132 4.88 -6.14 -17.95
N LEU A 133 4.69 -7.26 -17.25
CA LEU A 133 4.35 -8.54 -17.89
C LEU A 133 3.00 -8.47 -18.62
N VAL A 134 1.98 -7.85 -18.02
CA VAL A 134 0.67 -7.67 -18.66
C VAL A 134 0.73 -6.70 -19.85
N LEU A 135 1.60 -5.69 -19.80
CA LEU A 135 1.78 -4.76 -20.93
C LEU A 135 2.61 -5.34 -22.08
N ALA A 136 3.38 -6.40 -21.81
CA ALA A 136 4.22 -7.08 -22.81
C ALA A 136 3.50 -8.21 -23.55
N THR A 137 2.30 -8.60 -23.10
CA THR A 137 1.41 -9.59 -23.73
C THR A 137 0.35 -8.92 -24.58
#